data_AF-A0A8H7RUG6-F1
#
_entry.id   AF-A0A8H7RUG6-F1
#
_cell.length_a   1.000
_cell.length_b   1.000
_cell.length_c   1.000
_cell.angle_alpha   90.00
_cell.angle_beta   90.00
_cell.angle_gamma   90.00
#
_symmetry.space_group_name_H-M   'P 1'
#
loop_
_entity.id
_entity.type
_entity.pdbx_description
1 polymer ?
#
loop_
_entity_poly.entity_id
_entity_poly.type
_entity_poly.pdbx_seq_one_letter_code
_entity_poly.pdbx_strand_id
1 'polypeptide(L)'
;MRNPIPHGLPAQDYLGQCTNLITEGDIVGKVWAPLLKKVFSVRGDLVIPKLGESISRYSQAEKELQYVNMKNIKAFEIDIRVLDDLNRNEYDVSAGEVAREAIDEAKILHDKSKLLREGKKMFWTNAIGHVIQIKELCAQVISVYLVSTGLYVAKPLFKIYFPTSLLDLNDFREGLKNIFHFAHLLEDNAKLYESAITSRKKRSCTIDSDYSTRESKHSAHSLLTSIKPTYYTPSNGNRTYSVFNFTRMVNTPSPKPTVEENGWALMQDGKWVHHQTMVTLDTSPYDE
;
A
#
# COMPACT_ATOMS: atom_id res chain seq x y z
N MET A 1 -52.36 54.48 3.60
CA MET A 1 -51.83 53.47 4.54
C MET A 1 -50.96 52.51 3.74
N ARG A 2 -49.63 52.60 3.86
CA ARG A 2 -48.68 51.67 3.22
C ARG A 2 -48.20 50.70 4.30
N ASN A 3 -48.36 49.40 4.07
CA ASN A 3 -47.86 48.38 4.97
C ASN A 3 -46.32 48.35 4.91
N PRO A 4 -45.63 48.20 6.05
CA PRO A 4 -44.18 48.05 6.06
C PRO A 4 -43.79 46.64 5.62
N ILE A 5 -42.71 46.56 4.84
CA ILE A 5 -42.05 45.32 4.43
C ILE A 5 -41.31 44.77 5.66
N PRO A 6 -41.48 43.48 6.02
CA PRO A 6 -40.75 42.92 7.15
C PRO A 6 -39.29 42.69 6.76
N HIS A 7 -38.40 43.42 7.43
CA HIS A 7 -36.96 43.18 7.46
C HIS A 7 -36.66 41.93 8.30
N GLY A 8 -35.75 41.10 7.79
CA GLY A 8 -34.94 40.19 8.62
C GLY A 8 -35.44 38.75 8.70
N LEU A 9 -35.20 37.97 7.65
CA LEU A 9 -34.88 36.56 7.85
C LEU A 9 -33.36 36.45 8.05
N PRO A 10 -32.89 35.75 9.10
CA PRO A 10 -31.46 35.53 9.29
C PRO A 10 -30.94 34.68 8.13
N ALA A 11 -29.82 35.10 7.56
CA ALA A 11 -28.99 34.25 6.71
C ALA A 11 -28.40 33.12 7.57
N GLN A 12 -29.24 32.13 7.90
CA GLN A 12 -28.78 30.85 8.42
C GLN A 12 -28.11 30.11 7.27
N ASP A 13 -26.78 30.06 7.33
CA ASP A 13 -25.97 28.89 7.03
C ASP A 13 -26.46 27.99 5.88
N TYR A 14 -26.49 28.56 4.68
CA TYR A 14 -26.24 27.79 3.46
C TYR A 14 -24.74 27.87 3.11
N LEU A 15 -23.87 27.66 4.09
CA LEU A 15 -22.54 27.13 3.80
C LEU A 15 -22.79 25.72 3.29
N GLY A 16 -22.81 25.61 1.95
CA GLY A 16 -23.06 24.37 1.26
C GLY A 16 -22.28 23.24 1.90
N GLN A 17 -23.00 22.20 2.32
CA GLN A 17 -22.41 20.89 2.48
C GLN A 17 -21.54 20.66 1.24
N CYS A 18 -20.22 20.60 1.40
CA CYS A 18 -19.30 20.19 0.35
C CYS A 18 -19.81 18.83 -0.12
N THR A 19 -20.54 18.83 -1.22
CA THR A 19 -21.19 17.64 -1.71
C THR A 19 -20.08 16.68 -2.11
N ASN A 20 -20.11 15.49 -1.55
CA ASN A 20 -19.26 14.34 -1.89
C ASN A 20 -19.55 13.86 -3.33
N LEU A 21 -19.52 14.75 -4.33
CA LEU A 21 -19.92 14.45 -5.71
C LEU A 21 -18.87 13.63 -6.46
N ILE A 22 -17.61 13.70 -6.05
CA ILE A 22 -16.51 12.98 -6.70
C ILE A 22 -16.00 11.91 -5.74
N THR A 23 -16.17 10.65 -6.13
CA THR A 23 -15.70 9.49 -5.38
C THR A 23 -14.25 9.12 -5.72
N GLU A 24 -13.60 8.29 -4.89
CA GLU A 24 -12.30 7.66 -5.23
C GLU A 24 -12.41 6.93 -6.57
N GLY A 25 -13.50 6.19 -6.78
CA GLY A 25 -13.80 5.51 -8.02
C GLY A 25 -13.94 6.43 -9.24
N ASP A 26 -14.48 7.63 -9.08
CA ASP A 26 -14.56 8.63 -10.17
C ASP A 26 -13.16 9.10 -10.58
N ILE A 27 -12.31 9.43 -9.59
CA ILE A 27 -10.94 9.88 -9.82
C ILE A 27 -10.14 8.78 -10.54
N VAL A 28 -10.19 7.55 -10.02
CA VAL A 28 -9.52 6.42 -10.63
C VAL A 28 -10.07 6.17 -12.03
N GLY A 29 -11.38 5.98 -12.15
CA GLY A 29 -12.01 5.54 -13.39
C GLY A 29 -11.92 6.55 -14.53
N LYS A 30 -12.01 7.85 -14.22
CA LYS A 30 -12.06 8.91 -15.25
C LYS A 30 -10.69 9.51 -15.56
N VAL A 31 -9.76 9.52 -14.60
CA VAL A 31 -8.47 10.22 -14.76
C VAL A 31 -7.32 9.23 -14.85
N TRP A 32 -7.08 8.44 -13.80
CA TRP A 32 -5.90 7.60 -13.71
C TRP A 32 -5.98 6.35 -14.56
N ALA A 33 -7.13 5.69 -14.60
CA ALA A 33 -7.33 4.45 -15.32
C ALA A 33 -7.07 4.57 -16.83
N PRO A 34 -7.62 5.57 -17.56
CA PRO A 34 -7.31 5.75 -18.97
C PRO A 34 -5.83 6.06 -19.20
N LEU A 35 -5.23 6.89 -18.35
CA LEU A 35 -3.83 7.28 -18.48
C LEU A 35 -2.88 6.10 -18.27
N LEU A 36 -3.03 5.36 -17.17
CA LEU A 36 -2.21 4.18 -16.86
C LEU A 36 -2.35 3.11 -17.94
N LYS A 37 -3.59 2.80 -18.35
CA LYS A 37 -3.83 1.86 -19.47
C LYS A 37 -3.10 2.30 -20.73
N LYS A 38 -3.24 3.56 -21.13
CA LYS A 38 -2.60 4.05 -22.35
C LYS A 38 -1.10 4.04 -22.26
N VAL A 39 -0.50 4.47 -21.15
CA VAL A 39 0.96 4.49 -21.01
C VAL A 39 1.53 3.07 -20.99
N PHE A 40 0.90 2.14 -20.26
CA PHE A 40 1.38 0.76 -20.19
C PHE A 40 1.21 0.00 -21.51
N SER A 41 0.25 0.38 -22.35
CA SER A 41 0.08 -0.20 -23.69
C SER A 41 1.09 0.27 -24.74
N VAL A 42 1.85 1.35 -24.51
CA VAL A 42 2.74 1.94 -25.52
C VAL A 42 3.79 0.95 -26.03
N ARG A 43 4.15 -0.06 -25.23
CA ARG A 43 5.24 -1.00 -25.52
C ARG A 43 4.79 -2.46 -25.64
N GLY A 44 3.51 -2.68 -25.95
CA GLY A 44 2.98 -4.02 -26.25
C GLY A 44 2.40 -4.76 -25.04
N ASP A 45 1.77 -4.02 -24.12
CA ASP A 45 0.95 -4.57 -23.03
C ASP A 45 1.66 -5.58 -22.10
N LEU A 46 2.99 -5.46 -21.94
CA LEU A 46 3.75 -6.32 -21.03
C LEU A 46 3.23 -6.25 -19.58
N VAL A 47 2.71 -5.09 -19.19
CA VAL A 47 2.10 -4.89 -17.88
C VAL A 47 0.67 -4.38 -18.03
N ILE A 48 -0.26 -5.00 -17.31
CA ILE A 48 -1.70 -4.76 -17.44
C ILE A 48 -2.25 -4.23 -16.12
N PRO A 49 -2.83 -3.01 -16.09
CA PRO A 49 -3.45 -2.48 -14.90
C PRO A 49 -4.87 -3.07 -14.73
N LYS A 50 -5.10 -3.73 -13.60
CA LYS A 50 -6.42 -4.08 -13.08
C LYS A 50 -6.81 -3.07 -12.00
N LEU A 51 -8.04 -2.57 -12.12
CA LEU A 51 -8.57 -1.49 -11.30
C LEU A 51 -9.79 -2.00 -10.55
N GLY A 52 -10.01 -1.45 -9.36
CA GLY A 52 -11.07 -1.85 -8.46
C GLY A 52 -10.54 -2.66 -7.29
N GLU A 53 -11.36 -2.71 -6.26
CA GLU A 53 -11.04 -3.38 -5.00
C GLU A 53 -10.73 -4.85 -5.24
N SER A 54 -9.48 -5.24 -4.98
CA SER A 54 -8.99 -6.57 -5.27
C SER A 54 -7.99 -7.06 -4.24
N ILE A 55 -7.95 -8.37 -4.02
CA ILE A 55 -7.04 -9.00 -3.08
C ILE A 55 -6.00 -9.81 -3.87
N SER A 56 -4.71 -9.59 -3.59
CA SER A 56 -3.67 -10.45 -4.16
C SER A 56 -3.79 -11.86 -3.58
N ARG A 57 -3.71 -12.88 -4.45
CA ARG A 57 -3.77 -14.29 -4.04
C ARG A 57 -2.65 -14.64 -3.04
N TYR A 58 -1.47 -14.05 -3.22
CA TYR A 58 -0.34 -14.24 -2.32
C TYR A 58 -0.63 -13.65 -0.94
N SER A 59 -1.20 -12.44 -0.90
CA SER A 59 -1.55 -11.76 0.34
C SER A 59 -2.63 -12.52 1.11
N GLN A 60 -3.62 -13.06 0.41
CA GLN A 60 -4.65 -13.93 0.99
C GLN A 60 -4.03 -15.19 1.60
N ALA A 61 -3.21 -15.92 0.84
CA ALA A 61 -2.57 -17.14 1.30
C ALA A 61 -1.66 -16.92 2.54
N GLU A 62 -0.86 -15.85 2.55
CA GLU A 62 -0.03 -15.52 3.72
C GLU A 62 -0.87 -15.21 4.96
N LYS A 63 -1.99 -14.50 4.80
CA LYS A 63 -2.87 -14.18 5.93
C LYS A 63 -3.58 -15.43 6.45
N GLU A 64 -4.03 -16.31 5.58
CA GLU A 64 -4.61 -17.61 5.96
C GLU A 64 -3.60 -18.47 6.75
N LEU A 65 -2.33 -18.48 6.33
CA LEU A 65 -1.26 -19.18 7.06
C LEU A 65 -1.01 -18.60 8.46
N GLN A 66 -1.20 -17.29 8.65
CA GLN A 66 -1.06 -16.65 9.97
C GLN A 66 -2.23 -16.93 10.90
N TYR A 67 -3.42 -17.15 10.34
CA TYR A 67 -4.67 -17.24 11.08
C TYR A 67 -5.40 -18.56 10.81
N VAL A 68 -4.70 -19.70 10.84
CA VAL A 68 -5.19 -21.05 10.45
C VAL A 68 -6.55 -21.41 11.08
N ASN A 69 -6.85 -20.92 12.27
CA ASN A 69 -8.09 -21.23 13.01
C ASN A 69 -9.25 -20.25 12.76
N MET A 70 -9.07 -19.22 11.94
CA MET A 70 -10.11 -18.22 11.67
C MET A 70 -10.81 -18.51 10.33
N LYS A 71 -12.13 -18.32 10.31
CA LYS A 71 -12.94 -18.41 9.09
C LYS A 71 -13.12 -17.03 8.47
N ASN A 72 -13.35 -16.97 7.16
CA ASN A 72 -13.64 -15.75 6.40
C ASN A 72 -12.57 -14.65 6.53
N ILE A 73 -11.29 -15.05 6.57
CA ILE A 73 -10.18 -14.11 6.59
C ILE A 73 -10.10 -13.44 5.21
N LYS A 74 -9.95 -12.10 5.20
CA LYS A 74 -9.61 -11.34 4.00
C LYS A 74 -8.28 -10.62 4.20
N ALA A 75 -7.37 -10.73 3.25
CA ALA A 75 -6.17 -9.90 3.21
C ALA A 75 -6.49 -8.45 2.83
N PHE A 76 -5.45 -7.63 2.68
CA PHE A 76 -5.63 -6.24 2.28
C PHE A 76 -6.23 -6.19 0.87
N GLU A 77 -7.34 -5.48 0.76
CA GLU A 77 -7.92 -5.05 -0.50
C GLU A 77 -7.11 -3.84 -1.00
N ILE A 78 -6.75 -3.83 -2.29
CA ILE A 78 -6.02 -2.77 -2.97
C ILE A 78 -6.80 -2.30 -4.21
N ASP A 79 -6.74 -1.01 -4.49
CA ASP A 79 -7.50 -0.37 -5.57
C ASP A 79 -6.93 -0.62 -6.97
N ILE A 80 -5.61 -0.75 -7.07
CA ILE A 80 -4.91 -0.91 -8.35
C ILE A 80 -3.90 -2.05 -8.22
N ARG A 81 -3.95 -2.97 -9.18
CA ARG A 81 -2.93 -4.00 -9.40
C ARG A 81 -2.36 -3.82 -10.78
N VAL A 82 -1.04 -3.90 -10.91
CA VAL A 82 -0.40 -4.00 -12.22
C VAL A 82 0.19 -5.38 -12.32
N LEU A 83 -0.18 -6.08 -13.39
CA LEU A 83 0.10 -7.50 -13.58
C LEU A 83 0.97 -7.74 -14.80
N ASP A 84 1.83 -8.74 -14.72
CA ASP A 84 2.44 -9.40 -15.87
C ASP A 84 1.70 -10.74 -16.11
N ASP A 85 1.24 -10.98 -17.34
CA ASP A 85 0.64 -12.26 -17.74
C ASP A 85 1.67 -13.13 -18.44
N LEU A 86 2.29 -14.00 -17.66
CA LEU A 86 3.30 -14.92 -18.17
C LEU A 86 2.75 -16.35 -18.21
N ASN A 87 2.52 -16.85 -19.43
CA ASN A 87 1.98 -18.19 -19.68
C ASN A 87 0.61 -18.43 -19.00
N ARG A 88 -0.31 -17.46 -19.08
CA ARG A 88 -1.65 -17.52 -18.45
C ARG A 88 -1.63 -17.50 -16.93
N ASN A 89 -0.53 -17.02 -16.34
CA ASN A 89 -0.41 -16.83 -14.90
C ASN A 89 -0.17 -15.35 -14.64
N GLU A 90 -0.95 -14.80 -13.71
CA GLU A 90 -0.88 -13.39 -13.35
C GLU A 90 0.11 -13.18 -12.20
N TYR A 91 1.09 -12.32 -12.43
CA TYR A 91 2.09 -11.94 -11.43
C TYR A 91 1.97 -10.45 -11.10
N ASP A 92 1.81 -10.13 -9.81
CA ASP A 92 1.76 -8.74 -9.35
C ASP A 92 3.15 -8.09 -9.50
N VAL A 93 3.27 -7.08 -10.37
CA VAL A 93 4.49 -6.27 -10.57
C VAL A 93 4.43 -4.92 -9.86
N SER A 94 3.22 -4.41 -9.58
CA SER A 94 2.98 -3.20 -8.78
C SER A 94 1.61 -3.25 -8.11
N ALA A 95 1.46 -2.51 -7.01
CA ALA A 95 0.18 -2.20 -6.39
C ALA A 95 -0.04 -0.68 -6.35
N GLY A 96 -1.29 -0.27 -6.21
CA GLY A 96 -1.67 1.09 -5.95
C GLY A 96 -2.88 1.20 -5.05
N GLU A 97 -2.89 2.26 -4.25
CA GLU A 97 -3.99 2.65 -3.36
C GLU A 97 -4.41 4.07 -3.70
N VAL A 98 -5.70 4.33 -3.63
CA VAL A 98 -6.28 5.64 -3.94
C VAL A 98 -7.00 6.16 -2.73
N ALA A 99 -6.57 7.32 -2.26
CA ALA A 99 -7.24 8.04 -1.21
C ALA A 99 -7.82 9.35 -1.76
N ARG A 100 -8.99 9.74 -1.26
CA ARG A 100 -9.45 11.12 -1.38
C ARG A 100 -8.57 12.04 -0.56
N GLU A 101 -8.56 13.32 -0.91
CA GLU A 101 -8.14 14.37 0.02
C GLU A 101 -9.17 14.42 1.15
N ALA A 102 -8.95 13.57 2.15
CA ALA A 102 -9.73 13.57 3.36
C ALA A 102 -9.20 14.65 4.30
N ILE A 103 -10.09 15.18 5.13
CA ILE A 103 -9.76 15.91 6.36
C ILE A 103 -8.91 15.01 7.31
N ASP A 104 -8.96 13.69 7.10
CA ASP A 104 -8.30 12.67 7.91
C ASP A 104 -7.01 12.15 7.26
N GLU A 105 -5.87 12.73 7.66
CA GLU A 105 -4.53 12.26 7.29
C GLU A 105 -4.26 10.82 7.74
N ALA A 106 -4.95 10.33 8.79
CA ALA A 106 -4.76 8.98 9.29
C ALA A 106 -5.22 7.94 8.27
N LYS A 107 -6.29 8.18 7.51
CA LYS A 107 -6.70 7.29 6.40
C LYS A 107 -5.60 7.18 5.34
N ILE A 108 -5.06 8.32 4.90
CA ILE A 108 -4.00 8.37 3.87
C ILE A 108 -2.76 7.62 4.33
N LEU A 109 -2.36 7.79 5.59
CA LEU A 109 -1.23 7.09 6.18
C LEU A 109 -1.50 5.58 6.33
N HIS A 110 -2.72 5.22 6.73
CA HIS A 110 -3.13 3.84 6.86
C HIS A 110 -3.10 3.11 5.51
N ASP A 111 -3.67 3.70 4.46
CA ASP A 111 -3.66 3.12 3.10
C ASP A 111 -2.24 3.08 2.53
N LYS A 112 -1.41 4.11 2.80
CA LYS A 112 0.03 4.06 2.50
C LYS A 112 0.71 2.87 3.19
N SER A 113 0.39 2.62 4.46
CA SER A 113 0.98 1.50 5.21
C SER A 113 0.61 0.14 4.61
N LYS A 114 -0.63 -0.02 4.12
CA LYS A 114 -1.07 -1.21 3.38
C LYS A 114 -0.27 -1.35 2.09
N LEU A 115 -0.20 -0.26 1.32
CA LEU A 115 0.49 -0.22 0.04
C LEU A 115 1.96 -0.63 0.17
N LEU A 116 2.67 -0.14 1.19
CA LEU A 116 4.06 -0.51 1.43
C LEU A 116 4.23 -1.98 1.81
N ARG A 117 3.28 -2.56 2.57
CA ARG A 117 3.26 -3.99 2.88
C ARG A 117 3.03 -4.85 1.64
N GLU A 118 2.18 -4.40 0.71
CA GLU A 118 1.99 -5.07 -0.58
C GLU A 118 3.21 -4.91 -1.50
N GLY A 119 3.81 -3.72 -1.55
CA GLY A 119 5.05 -3.47 -2.32
C GLY A 119 6.21 -4.36 -1.87
N LYS A 120 6.25 -4.73 -0.58
CA LYS A 120 7.20 -5.69 -0.03
C LYS A 120 7.06 -7.11 -0.62
N LYS A 121 5.93 -7.48 -1.22
CA LYS A 121 5.73 -8.83 -1.75
C LYS A 121 6.17 -8.98 -3.20
N MET A 122 6.46 -7.85 -3.84
CA MET A 122 6.89 -7.77 -5.23
C MET A 122 8.42 -7.97 -5.37
N PHE A 123 9.03 -8.70 -4.42
CA PHE A 123 10.44 -9.06 -4.46
C PHE A 123 10.58 -10.49 -4.98
N TRP A 124 11.07 -10.64 -6.21
CA TRP A 124 11.49 -11.96 -6.70
C TRP A 124 13.01 -12.08 -6.82
N THR A 125 13.65 -11.11 -7.46
CA THR A 125 15.07 -11.21 -7.83
C THR A 125 15.90 -9.99 -7.49
N ASN A 126 15.35 -8.78 -7.63
CA ASN A 126 16.13 -7.55 -7.50
C ASN A 126 15.97 -6.83 -6.17
N ALA A 127 15.26 -7.41 -5.19
CA ALA A 127 15.02 -6.79 -3.89
C ALA A 127 14.35 -5.39 -3.97
N ILE A 128 13.69 -5.05 -5.09
CA ILE A 128 12.99 -3.79 -5.32
C ILE A 128 11.56 -4.05 -5.81
N GLY A 129 10.58 -3.42 -5.16
CA GLY A 129 9.18 -3.41 -5.55
C GLY A 129 8.72 -1.97 -5.70
N HIS A 130 7.86 -1.70 -6.68
CA HIS A 130 7.36 -0.35 -6.94
C HIS A 130 5.86 -0.30 -6.65
N VAL A 131 5.42 0.81 -6.07
CA VAL A 131 4.01 1.05 -5.73
C VAL A 131 3.63 2.49 -6.02
N ILE A 132 2.34 2.74 -6.25
CA ILE A 132 1.80 4.07 -6.55
C ILE A 132 0.68 4.44 -5.56
N GLN A 133 0.86 5.53 -4.81
CA GLN A 133 -0.20 6.10 -3.98
C GLN A 133 -0.82 7.27 -4.73
N ILE A 134 -2.13 7.21 -4.96
CA ILE A 134 -2.88 8.26 -5.64
C ILE A 134 -3.68 9.05 -4.59
N LYS A 135 -3.56 10.36 -4.65
CA LYS A 135 -4.37 11.32 -3.90
C LYS A 135 -4.95 12.32 -4.91
N GLU A 136 -6.22 12.14 -5.24
CA GLU A 136 -6.90 12.97 -6.24
C GLU A 136 -6.14 13.07 -7.58
N LEU A 137 -5.74 14.29 -7.95
CA LEU A 137 -4.99 14.64 -9.15
C LEU A 137 -3.46 14.54 -8.96
N CYS A 138 -3.01 13.98 -7.84
CA CYS A 138 -1.61 13.75 -7.53
C CYS A 138 -1.35 12.25 -7.32
N ALA A 139 -0.18 11.78 -7.74
CA ALA A 139 0.31 10.47 -7.37
C ALA A 139 1.76 10.52 -6.91
N GLN A 140 2.11 9.64 -5.99
CA GLN A 140 3.47 9.41 -5.53
C GLN A 140 3.87 7.97 -5.82
N VAL A 141 4.95 7.81 -6.59
CA VAL A 141 5.57 6.50 -6.81
C VAL A 141 6.63 6.28 -5.72
N ILE A 142 6.58 5.09 -5.12
CA ILE A 142 7.47 4.69 -4.02
C ILE A 142 8.13 3.37 -4.40
N SER A 143 9.43 3.28 -4.16
CA SER A 143 10.16 2.01 -4.23
C SER A 143 10.36 1.45 -2.84
N VAL A 144 10.02 0.19 -2.64
CA VAL A 144 10.35 -0.57 -1.44
C VAL A 144 11.60 -1.37 -1.75
N TYR A 145 12.65 -1.23 -0.94
CA TYR A 145 13.91 -1.96 -1.08
C TYR A 145 14.06 -2.95 0.07
N LEU A 146 14.45 -4.20 -0.20
CA LEU A 146 14.97 -5.11 0.81
C LEU A 146 16.47 -4.85 0.99
N VAL A 147 16.83 -4.05 2.00
CA VAL A 147 18.23 -3.59 2.23
C VAL A 147 19.02 -4.61 3.04
N SER A 148 18.37 -5.31 3.96
CA SER A 148 18.93 -6.43 4.71
C SER A 148 17.82 -7.39 5.12
N THR A 149 18.15 -8.55 5.67
CA THR A 149 17.17 -9.57 6.08
C THR A 149 16.08 -8.99 6.99
N GLY A 150 14.85 -8.93 6.47
CA GLY A 150 13.70 -8.38 7.16
C GLY A 150 13.63 -6.85 7.24
N LEU A 151 14.64 -6.12 6.76
CA LEU A 151 14.65 -4.66 6.75
C LEU A 151 14.27 -4.13 5.36
N TYR A 152 13.16 -3.39 5.34
CA TYR A 152 12.62 -2.79 4.13
C TYR A 152 12.68 -1.28 4.22
N VAL A 153 13.15 -0.63 3.16
CA VAL A 153 13.22 0.83 3.07
C VAL A 153 12.29 1.31 1.97
N ALA A 154 11.30 2.11 2.33
CA ALA A 154 10.43 2.77 1.37
C ALA A 154 11.03 4.13 1.00
N LYS A 155 11.39 4.30 -0.28
CA LYS A 155 11.95 5.53 -0.83
C LYS A 155 10.98 6.12 -1.85
N PRO A 156 10.41 7.31 -1.59
CA PRO A 156 9.69 8.06 -2.62
C PRO A 156 10.61 8.32 -3.81
N LEU A 157 10.16 8.02 -5.03
CA LEU A 157 10.94 8.27 -6.24
C LEU A 157 10.60 9.63 -6.83
N PHE A 158 9.33 9.81 -7.18
CA PHE A 158 8.84 11.00 -7.84
C PHE A 158 7.34 11.14 -7.63
N LYS A 159 6.83 12.32 -7.97
CA LYS A 159 5.42 12.65 -7.94
C LYS A 159 4.93 13.01 -9.34
N ILE A 160 3.64 12.84 -9.53
CA ILE A 160 2.92 13.14 -10.76
C ILE A 160 1.77 14.05 -10.35
N TYR A 161 1.71 15.23 -10.96
CA TYR A 161 0.68 16.22 -10.69
C TYR A 161 -0.07 16.50 -11.97
N PHE A 162 -1.38 16.29 -11.99
CA PHE A 162 -2.20 16.81 -13.07
C PHE A 162 -2.32 18.33 -12.95
N PRO A 163 -2.36 19.05 -14.08
CA PRO A 163 -2.43 20.49 -14.08
C PRO A 163 -3.81 20.95 -13.61
N THR A 164 -3.86 21.89 -12.68
CA THR A 164 -5.11 22.53 -12.24
C THR A 164 -5.31 23.87 -12.94
N SER A 165 -4.25 24.42 -13.53
CA SER A 165 -4.23 25.63 -14.34
C SER A 165 -3.30 25.49 -15.55
N LEU A 166 -3.34 26.45 -16.46
CA LEU A 166 -2.42 26.50 -17.61
C LEU A 166 -0.95 26.72 -17.20
N LEU A 167 -0.70 27.28 -16.02
CA LEU A 167 0.66 27.52 -15.52
C LEU A 167 1.36 26.21 -15.13
N ASP A 168 0.58 25.20 -14.73
CA ASP A 168 1.09 23.92 -14.26
C ASP A 168 1.45 22.95 -15.40
N LEU A 169 1.24 23.35 -16.67
CA LEU A 169 1.49 22.47 -17.82
C LEU A 169 2.97 22.06 -17.95
N ASN A 170 3.90 22.92 -17.53
CA ASN A 170 5.32 22.58 -17.51
C ASN A 170 5.62 21.50 -16.47
N ASP A 171 5.02 21.59 -15.28
CA ASP A 171 5.18 20.58 -14.23
C ASP A 171 4.48 19.27 -14.62
N PHE A 172 3.31 19.36 -15.25
CA PHE A 172 2.62 18.20 -15.79
C PHE A 172 3.44 17.48 -16.87
N ARG A 173 4.19 18.22 -17.70
CA ARG A 173 5.11 17.60 -18.68
C ARG A 173 6.15 16.72 -17.99
N GLU A 174 6.70 17.13 -16.86
CA GLU A 174 7.58 16.27 -16.07
C GLU A 174 6.80 15.13 -15.40
N GLY A 175 5.59 15.39 -14.93
CA GLY A 175 4.67 14.35 -14.45
C GLY A 175 4.43 13.24 -15.48
N LEU A 176 4.26 13.59 -16.76
CA LEU A 176 4.12 12.62 -17.85
C LEU A 176 5.40 11.79 -18.04
N LYS A 177 6.58 12.42 -18.03
CA LYS A 177 7.85 11.68 -18.10
C LYS A 177 7.99 10.71 -16.93
N ASN A 178 7.58 11.13 -15.74
CA ASN A 178 7.55 10.29 -14.55
C ASN A 178 6.61 9.08 -14.68
N ILE A 179 5.44 9.23 -15.31
CA ILE A 179 4.54 8.09 -15.58
C ILE A 179 5.17 7.10 -16.56
N PHE A 180 5.81 7.59 -17.62
CA PHE A 180 6.56 6.71 -18.54
C PHE A 180 7.71 6.02 -17.81
N HIS A 181 8.46 6.75 -16.98
CA HIS A 181 9.53 6.15 -16.19
C HIS A 181 9.00 5.09 -15.22
N PHE A 182 7.84 5.31 -14.61
CA PHE A 182 7.17 4.29 -13.80
C PHE A 182 6.84 3.04 -14.62
N ALA A 183 6.24 3.19 -15.81
CA ALA A 183 5.96 2.06 -16.70
C ALA A 183 7.23 1.25 -17.01
N HIS A 184 8.33 1.94 -17.33
CA HIS A 184 9.63 1.32 -17.54
C HIS A 184 10.12 0.48 -16.35
N LEU A 185 10.01 1.01 -15.13
CA LEU A 185 10.39 0.28 -13.92
C LEU A 185 9.56 -1.00 -13.76
N LEU A 186 8.26 -0.96 -14.09
CA LEU A 186 7.38 -2.12 -14.01
C LEU A 186 7.70 -3.16 -15.09
N GLU A 187 7.97 -2.73 -16.32
CA GLU A 187 8.39 -3.61 -17.41
C GLU A 187 9.72 -4.32 -17.10
N ASP A 188 10.67 -3.61 -16.51
CA ASP A 188 11.95 -4.20 -16.11
C ASP A 188 11.74 -5.25 -15.01
N ASN A 189 10.88 -4.97 -14.03
CA ASN A 189 10.48 -5.97 -13.02
C ASN A 189 9.80 -7.20 -13.65
N ALA A 190 8.89 -7.01 -14.60
CA ALA A 190 8.24 -8.10 -15.32
C ALA A 190 9.24 -9.01 -16.04
N LYS A 191 10.18 -8.43 -16.81
CA LYS A 191 11.24 -9.20 -17.51
C LYS A 191 12.13 -9.99 -16.55
N LEU A 192 12.40 -9.43 -15.37
CA LEU A 192 13.16 -10.12 -14.34
C LEU A 192 12.38 -11.31 -13.76
N TYR A 193 11.07 -11.17 -13.57
CA TYR A 193 10.21 -12.27 -13.16
C TYR A 193 10.18 -13.38 -14.21
N GLU A 194 9.99 -13.01 -15.48
CA GLU A 194 10.01 -13.95 -16.59
C GLU A 194 11.33 -14.71 -16.67
N SER A 195 12.46 -13.99 -16.56
CA SER A 195 13.80 -14.58 -16.56
C SER A 195 13.99 -15.56 -15.40
N ALA A 196 13.51 -15.22 -14.20
CA ALA A 196 13.59 -16.05 -13.02
C ALA A 196 12.74 -17.33 -13.15
N ILE A 197 11.50 -17.19 -13.63
CA ILE A 197 10.57 -18.30 -13.82
C ILE A 197 11.10 -19.25 -14.89
N THR A 198 11.54 -18.72 -16.02
CA THR A 198 12.10 -19.50 -17.12
C THR A 198 13.35 -20.26 -16.69
N SER A 199 14.24 -19.62 -15.93
CA SER A 199 15.44 -20.26 -15.39
C SER A 199 15.10 -21.42 -14.43
N ARG A 200 14.06 -21.27 -13.59
CA ARG A 200 13.59 -22.36 -12.72
C ARG A 200 13.01 -23.52 -13.52
N LYS A 201 12.15 -23.24 -14.51
CA LYS A 201 11.56 -24.28 -15.38
C LYS A 201 12.64 -25.09 -16.10
N LYS A 202 13.64 -24.44 -16.71
CA LYS A 202 14.75 -25.12 -17.38
C LYS A 202 15.49 -26.08 -16.44
N ARG A 203 15.78 -25.65 -15.20
CA ARG A 203 16.43 -26.49 -14.19
C ARG A 203 15.58 -27.71 -13.82
N SER A 204 14.27 -27.53 -13.65
CA SER A 204 13.36 -28.64 -13.37
C SER A 204 13.31 -29.66 -14.51
N CYS A 205 13.29 -29.20 -15.77
CA CYS A 205 13.29 -30.11 -16.93
C CYS A 205 14.61 -30.87 -17.12
N THR A 206 15.75 -30.30 -16.70
CA THR A 206 17.06 -30.98 -16.78
C THR A 206 17.31 -31.99 -15.66
N ILE A 207 16.57 -31.90 -14.54
CA ILE A 207 16.72 -32.83 -13.41
C ILE A 207 16.04 -34.17 -13.69
N ASP A 208 14.99 -34.20 -14.51
CA ASP A 208 14.25 -35.42 -14.83
C ASP A 208 14.92 -36.34 -15.87
N SER A 209 15.97 -35.89 -16.56
CA SER A 209 16.60 -36.67 -17.64
C SER A 209 17.86 -37.46 -17.25
N ASP A 210 18.49 -37.17 -16.11
CA ASP A 210 19.71 -37.85 -15.67
C ASP A 210 19.61 -38.32 -14.21
N TYR A 211 19.38 -39.63 -14.06
CA TYR A 211 19.58 -40.51 -12.90
C TYR A 211 20.04 -39.94 -11.53
N SER A 212 19.40 -40.45 -10.47
CA SER A 212 20.04 -40.88 -9.20
C SER A 212 21.23 -40.04 -8.72
N THR A 213 20.97 -38.80 -8.30
CA THR A 213 21.98 -38.04 -7.56
C THR A 213 21.34 -37.45 -6.32
N ARG A 214 21.90 -37.83 -5.16
CA ARG A 214 21.56 -37.31 -3.82
C ARG A 214 21.17 -35.85 -3.91
N GLU A 215 19.98 -35.52 -3.39
CA GLU A 215 19.50 -34.15 -3.18
C GLU A 215 20.59 -33.31 -2.52
N SER A 216 21.39 -32.60 -3.32
CA SER A 216 22.16 -31.49 -2.80
C SER A 216 21.14 -30.38 -2.56
N LYS A 217 20.84 -30.14 -1.29
CA LYS A 217 20.07 -28.99 -0.81
C LYS A 217 20.84 -27.72 -1.15
N HIS A 218 20.86 -27.32 -2.42
CA HIS A 218 21.39 -26.02 -2.80
C HIS A 218 20.37 -24.94 -2.47
N SER A 219 20.87 -23.92 -1.79
CA SER A 219 20.12 -22.86 -1.14
C SER A 219 19.13 -22.22 -2.10
N ALA A 220 17.87 -22.10 -1.67
CA ALA A 220 16.95 -21.09 -2.21
C ALA A 220 17.70 -19.76 -2.39
N HIS A 221 17.38 -18.98 -3.44
CA HIS A 221 17.98 -17.66 -3.69
C HIS A 221 18.23 -16.94 -2.35
N SER A 222 19.46 -16.50 -2.08
CA SER A 222 19.83 -15.97 -0.75
C SER A 222 18.95 -14.81 -0.28
N LEU A 223 18.24 -14.14 -1.20
CA LEU A 223 17.28 -13.09 -0.91
C LEU A 223 15.92 -13.61 -0.44
N LEU A 224 15.48 -14.81 -0.85
CA LEU A 224 14.21 -15.39 -0.40
C LEU A 224 14.25 -15.74 1.08
N THR A 225 15.41 -16.17 1.60
CA THR A 225 15.60 -16.37 3.05
C THR A 225 15.67 -15.04 3.81
N SER A 226 16.02 -13.95 3.11
CA SER A 226 16.02 -12.59 3.65
C SER A 226 14.62 -11.95 3.69
N ILE A 227 13.66 -12.45 2.91
CA ILE A 227 12.27 -11.98 2.97
C ILE A 227 11.62 -12.52 4.24
N LYS A 228 11.10 -11.61 5.07
CA LYS A 228 10.32 -11.99 6.25
C LYS A 228 8.82 -11.94 5.94
N PRO A 229 7.98 -12.76 6.60
CA PRO A 229 6.53 -12.70 6.44
C PRO A 229 5.98 -11.27 6.62
N THR A 230 4.90 -10.95 5.92
CA THR A 230 4.18 -9.69 6.12
C THR A 230 3.22 -9.87 7.27
N TYR A 231 3.26 -9.02 8.29
CA TYR A 231 2.27 -9.08 9.36
C TYR A 231 0.95 -8.47 8.91
N TYR A 232 -0.15 -9.19 9.13
CA TYR A 232 -1.50 -8.68 8.90
C TYR A 232 -2.20 -8.47 10.22
N THR A 233 -3.05 -7.45 10.29
CA THR A 233 -3.97 -7.26 11.42
C THR A 233 -5.01 -8.41 11.45
N PRO A 234 -5.35 -8.97 12.63
CA PRO A 234 -6.38 -9.99 12.76
C PRO A 234 -7.73 -9.52 12.20
N SER A 235 -8.55 -10.45 11.71
CA SER A 235 -9.93 -10.13 11.33
C SER A 235 -10.74 -9.68 12.56
N ASN A 236 -11.62 -8.70 12.36
CA ASN A 236 -12.54 -8.15 13.36
C ASN A 236 -11.88 -7.45 14.57
N GLY A 237 -10.65 -6.98 14.43
CA GLY A 237 -9.97 -6.21 15.49
C GLY A 237 -9.67 -7.03 16.76
N ASN A 238 -9.83 -8.36 16.72
CA ASN A 238 -9.62 -9.19 17.88
C ASN A 238 -8.12 -9.35 18.16
N ARG A 239 -7.61 -8.48 19.04
CA ARG A 239 -6.19 -8.40 19.44
C ARG A 239 -5.66 -9.70 20.05
N THR A 240 -6.53 -10.60 20.53
CA THR A 240 -6.11 -11.88 21.14
C THR A 240 -5.49 -12.86 20.15
N TYR A 241 -5.76 -12.68 18.84
CA TYR A 241 -5.16 -13.48 17.78
C TYR A 241 -3.94 -12.81 17.13
N SER A 242 -3.48 -11.66 17.65
CA SER A 242 -2.27 -11.02 17.15
C SER A 242 -1.08 -11.97 17.22
N VAL A 243 -0.30 -12.04 16.14
CA VAL A 243 0.96 -12.80 16.08
C VAL A 243 1.99 -12.25 17.09
N PHE A 244 1.80 -11.01 17.56
CA PHE A 244 2.53 -10.47 18.69
C PHE A 244 1.95 -11.05 19.98
N ASN A 245 2.65 -12.02 20.55
CA ASN A 245 2.25 -12.69 21.78
C ASN A 245 2.37 -11.71 22.97
N PHE A 246 1.28 -11.04 23.31
CA PHE A 246 1.22 -10.11 24.46
C PHE A 246 1.17 -10.82 25.82
N THR A 247 1.34 -12.15 25.88
CA THR A 247 1.27 -12.95 27.13
C THR A 247 2.35 -12.62 28.17
N ARG A 248 3.24 -11.66 27.91
CA ARG A 248 4.16 -11.11 28.92
C ARG A 248 3.77 -9.74 29.48
N MET A 249 2.60 -9.20 29.15
CA MET A 249 2.04 -8.11 29.96
C MET A 249 1.44 -8.71 31.23
N VAL A 250 2.26 -8.69 32.29
CA VAL A 250 1.85 -8.89 33.69
C VAL A 250 0.54 -8.16 33.92
N ASN A 251 -0.42 -8.83 34.58
CA ASN A 251 -1.73 -8.33 35.04
C ASN A 251 -1.63 -6.93 35.68
N THR A 252 -1.53 -5.91 34.84
CA THR A 252 -1.69 -4.52 35.21
C THR A 252 -3.06 -4.15 34.67
N PRO A 253 -3.97 -3.65 35.52
CA PRO A 253 -5.31 -3.30 35.08
C PRO A 253 -5.18 -2.29 33.95
N SER A 254 -5.71 -2.64 32.76
CA SER A 254 -5.71 -1.76 31.61
C SER A 254 -6.31 -0.40 32.00
N PRO A 255 -5.55 0.69 31.94
CA PRO A 255 -6.14 2.01 31.96
C PRO A 255 -7.01 2.11 30.69
N LYS A 256 -8.25 2.56 30.82
CA LYS A 256 -9.03 2.98 29.66
C LYS A 256 -8.28 4.15 29.01
N PRO A 257 -7.70 4.01 27.80
CA PRO A 257 -7.05 5.13 27.17
C PRO A 257 -8.13 6.05 26.60
N THR A 258 -8.08 7.30 27.02
CA THR A 258 -8.80 8.38 26.37
C THR A 258 -7.80 8.94 25.36
N VAL A 259 -8.05 8.68 24.07
CA VAL A 259 -7.29 9.16 22.90
C VAL A 259 -5.95 8.44 22.64
N GLU A 260 -5.94 7.56 21.62
CA GLU A 260 -4.74 6.95 21.02
C GLU A 260 -4.43 7.69 19.70
N GLU A 261 -3.59 8.73 19.75
CA GLU A 261 -3.03 9.35 18.54
C GLU A 261 -1.50 9.15 18.56
N ASN A 262 -0.92 8.81 17.41
CA ASN A 262 0.53 8.64 17.15
C ASN A 262 1.33 7.78 18.15
N GLY A 263 0.69 6.80 18.78
CA GLY A 263 1.37 5.81 19.61
C GLY A 263 1.80 6.31 21.00
N TRP A 264 1.38 7.52 21.39
CA TRP A 264 1.53 8.04 22.73
C TRP A 264 0.28 7.76 23.57
N ALA A 265 0.47 7.35 24.82
CA ALA A 265 -0.60 7.09 25.77
C ALA A 265 -0.37 7.94 27.03
N LEU A 266 -1.42 8.65 27.48
CA LEU A 266 -1.41 9.32 28.77
C LEU A 266 -1.66 8.31 29.90
N MET A 267 -0.70 8.18 30.80
CA MET A 267 -0.74 7.30 31.95
C MET A 267 -1.49 7.97 33.12
N GLN A 268 -1.92 7.16 34.09
CA GLN A 268 -2.66 7.66 35.27
C GLN A 268 -1.83 8.60 36.16
N ASP A 269 -0.50 8.53 36.08
CA ASP A 269 0.43 9.40 36.79
C ASP A 269 0.69 10.73 36.05
N GLY A 270 -0.01 10.98 34.93
CA GLY A 270 0.12 12.19 34.13
C GLY A 270 1.25 12.14 33.10
N LYS A 271 2.02 11.05 33.01
CA LYS A 271 3.12 10.92 32.05
C LYS A 271 2.64 10.40 30.71
N TRP A 272 3.31 10.82 29.65
CA TRP A 272 3.09 10.30 28.30
C TRP A 272 4.07 9.17 28.01
N VAL A 273 3.58 8.03 27.54
CA VAL A 273 4.40 6.86 27.19
C VAL A 273 4.21 6.51 25.72
N HIS A 274 5.30 6.39 24.97
CA HIS A 274 5.27 5.92 23.59
C HIS A 274 5.32 4.39 23.54
N HIS A 275 4.25 3.74 23.08
CA HIS A 275 4.06 2.28 23.21
C HIS A 275 5.11 1.41 22.47
N GLN A 276 5.78 1.94 21.45
CA GLN A 276 6.80 1.19 20.70
C GLN A 276 8.21 1.35 21.26
N THR A 277 8.52 2.53 21.79
CA THR A 277 9.88 2.89 22.21
C THR A 277 10.06 2.89 23.72
N MET A 278 8.95 2.81 24.48
CA MET A 278 8.91 2.92 25.94
C MET A 278 9.52 4.23 26.46
N VAL A 279 9.55 5.27 25.63
CA VAL A 279 9.97 6.61 26.01
C VAL A 279 8.86 7.27 26.83
N THR A 280 9.23 7.90 27.93
CA THR A 280 8.35 8.64 28.83
C THR A 280 8.61 10.15 28.74
N LEU A 281 7.55 10.96 28.64
CA LEU A 281 7.60 12.42 28.73
C LEU A 281 6.73 12.91 29.89
N ASP A 282 7.20 13.94 30.60
CA ASP A 282 6.41 14.59 31.67
C ASP A 282 5.46 15.67 31.11
N THR A 283 5.59 16.04 29.82
CA THR A 283 4.72 16.97 29.10
C THR A 283 4.11 16.30 27.87
N SER A 284 3.03 16.88 27.34
CA SER A 284 2.39 16.38 26.11
C SER A 284 3.38 16.40 24.94
N PRO A 285 3.48 15.32 24.14
CA PRO A 285 4.25 15.32 22.89
C PRO A 285 3.62 16.20 21.81
N TYR A 286 2.45 16.80 22.08
CA TYR A 286 1.71 17.67 21.19
C TYR A 286 1.72 19.14 21.64
N ASP A 287 2.27 19.43 22.82
CA ASP A 287 2.43 20.80 23.30
C ASP A 287 3.81 21.30 22.82
N GLU A 288 3.86 21.75 21.56
CA GLU A 288 4.85 22.70 21.04
C GLU A 288 4.16 24.00 20.60
#